data_AF-A0AAN6FZY0-F1
#
_entry.id   AF-A0AAN6FZY0-F1
#
_cell.length_a   1.000
_cell.length_b   1.000
_cell.length_c   1.000
_cell.angle_alpha   90.00
_cell.angle_beta   90.00
_cell.angle_gamma   90.00
#
_symmetry.space_group_name_H-M   'P 1'
#
loop_
_entity.id
_entity.type
_entity.pdbx_description
1 polymer ?
#
loop_
_entity_poly.entity_id
_entity_poly.type
_entity_poly.pdbx_seq_one_letter_code
_entity_poly.pdbx_strand_id
1 'polypeptide(L)'
;MVSNTAILAVLVAMSIGASYVCVLYLLAYKRSLQPPYANVSEETEGSKALQRVVQALAVVSAVAMLSFPHYPWITTTDPFLQSGLRVLCFFYACELLDLGLTKADKPPTRFISKPKLDDESERQPAPMQTFRDWTIYSWLLLTEMRYRSFDIAVQQKGRPSNVTEVTLDRKQHLLWTAGPPILLPALVFLLPSHATNTA
;
A
#
# COMPACT_ATOMS: atom_id res chain seq x y z
N MET A 1 10.59 -29.92 -20.20
CA MET A 1 9.42 -29.19 -20.72
C MET A 1 8.87 -28.33 -19.59
N VAL A 2 8.98 -27.01 -19.67
CA VAL A 2 8.29 -26.11 -18.73
C VAL A 2 6.80 -26.23 -19.06
N SER A 3 6.00 -26.77 -18.13
CA SER A 3 4.57 -26.97 -18.33
C SER A 3 3.87 -25.62 -18.57
N ASN A 4 2.95 -25.54 -19.54
CA ASN A 4 2.16 -24.34 -19.86
C ASN A 4 1.49 -23.71 -18.62
N THR A 5 1.25 -24.53 -17.60
CA THR A 5 0.70 -24.11 -16.29
C THR A 5 1.64 -23.20 -15.50
N ALA A 6 2.97 -23.39 -15.59
CA ALA A 6 3.95 -22.55 -14.91
C ALA A 6 4.03 -21.16 -15.54
N ILE A 7 3.97 -21.08 -16.87
CA ILE A 7 3.94 -19.81 -17.61
C ILE A 7 2.66 -19.03 -17.26
N LEU A 8 1.51 -19.73 -17.22
CA LEU A 8 0.24 -19.13 -16.82
C LEU A 8 0.29 -18.58 -15.39
N ALA A 9 0.86 -19.32 -14.44
CA ALA A 9 0.99 -18.89 -13.05
C ALA A 9 1.82 -17.61 -12.91
N VAL A 10 2.94 -17.52 -13.64
CA VAL A 10 3.78 -16.32 -13.68
C VAL A 10 3.01 -15.14 -14.27
N LEU A 11 2.28 -15.35 -15.37
CA LEU A 11 1.46 -14.30 -15.97
C LEU A 11 0.36 -13.81 -15.02
N VAL A 12 -0.31 -14.72 -14.30
CA VAL A 12 -1.31 -14.35 -13.29
C VAL A 12 -0.66 -13.53 -12.17
N ALA A 13 0.47 -14.00 -11.61
CA ALA A 13 1.20 -13.27 -10.57
C ALA A 13 1.60 -11.85 -11.02
N MET A 14 2.14 -11.74 -12.23
CA MET A 14 2.52 -10.46 -12.83
C MET A 14 1.31 -9.56 -13.07
N SER A 15 0.16 -10.11 -13.48
CA SER A 15 -1.06 -9.34 -13.70
C SER A 15 -1.62 -8.76 -12.39
N ILE A 16 -1.56 -9.53 -11.29
CA ILE A 16 -1.98 -9.09 -9.95
C ILE A 16 -1.01 -8.03 -9.43
N GLY A 17 0.30 -8.23 -9.60
CA GLY A 17 1.30 -7.23 -9.23
C GLY A 17 1.15 -5.93 -10.04
N ALA A 18 0.90 -6.04 -11.35
CA ALA A 18 0.68 -4.90 -12.22
C ALA A 18 -0.60 -4.14 -11.85
N SER A 19 -1.69 -4.84 -11.51
CA SER A 19 -2.93 -4.19 -11.07
C SER A 19 -2.75 -3.48 -9.73
N TYR A 20 -2.01 -4.07 -8.79
CA TYR A 20 -1.62 -3.44 -7.52
C TYR A 20 -0.88 -2.12 -7.77
N VAL A 21 0.18 -2.15 -8.58
CA VAL A 21 0.97 -0.97 -8.92
C VAL A 21 0.11 0.07 -9.65
N CYS A 22 -0.79 -0.36 -10.53
CA CYS A 22 -1.71 0.52 -11.24
C CYS A 22 -2.64 1.28 -10.26
N VAL A 23 -3.22 0.61 -9.25
CA VAL A 23 -4.02 1.27 -8.20
C VAL A 23 -3.21 2.37 -7.51
N LEU A 24 -1.96 2.08 -7.13
CA LEU A 24 -1.09 3.06 -6.47
C LEU A 24 -0.78 4.27 -7.35
N TYR A 25 -0.47 4.04 -8.64
CA TYR A 25 -0.23 5.13 -9.59
C TYR A 25 -1.49 5.95 -9.86
N LEU A 26 -2.67 5.33 -9.93
CA LEU A 26 -3.95 6.04 -10.07
C LEU A 26 -4.26 6.89 -8.83
N LEU A 27 -3.91 6.42 -7.63
CA LEU A 27 -4.00 7.21 -6.40
C LEU A 27 -3.02 8.38 -6.42
N ALA A 28 -1.77 8.17 -6.87
CA ALA A 28 -0.78 9.22 -7.03
C ALA A 28 -1.26 10.28 -8.04
N TYR A 29 -1.82 9.84 -9.16
CA TYR A 29 -2.40 10.71 -10.17
C TYR A 29 -3.58 11.50 -9.61
N LYS A 30 -4.53 10.85 -8.92
CA LYS A 30 -5.64 11.54 -8.24
C LYS A 30 -5.11 12.59 -7.26
N ARG A 31 -4.07 12.23 -6.48
CA ARG A 31 -3.42 13.15 -5.54
C ARG A 31 -2.77 14.35 -6.23
N SER A 32 -2.23 14.19 -7.43
CA SER A 32 -1.66 15.29 -8.21
C SER A 32 -2.72 16.31 -8.67
N LEU A 33 -3.94 15.85 -8.94
CA LEU A 33 -5.06 16.69 -9.36
C LEU A 33 -5.72 17.43 -8.19
N GLN A 34 -5.62 16.87 -6.98
CA GLN A 34 -6.19 17.45 -5.77
C GLN A 34 -5.09 18.04 -4.88
N PRO A 35 -4.84 19.37 -4.94
CA PRO A 35 -3.85 19.98 -4.07
C PRO A 35 -4.21 19.79 -2.58
N PRO A 36 -3.21 19.60 -1.70
CA PRO A 36 -3.47 19.41 -0.28
C PRO A 36 -4.16 20.62 0.31
N TYR A 37 -5.11 20.38 1.22
CA TYR A 37 -5.79 21.42 1.99
C TYR A 37 -6.59 22.45 1.16
N ALA A 38 -6.88 22.14 -0.11
CA ALA A 38 -7.80 22.96 -0.89
C ALA A 38 -9.22 22.83 -0.34
N ASN A 39 -9.76 23.95 0.14
CA ASN A 39 -10.99 24.02 0.89
C ASN A 39 -12.26 23.81 0.07
N VAL A 40 -12.13 23.93 -1.25
CA VAL A 40 -13.19 23.84 -2.25
C VAL A 40 -12.52 23.36 -3.54
N SER A 41 -12.11 22.10 -3.59
CA SER A 41 -11.96 21.46 -4.89
C SER A 41 -13.39 21.16 -5.33
N GLU A 42 -13.94 21.89 -6.30
CA GLU A 42 -15.09 21.38 -7.05
C GLU A 42 -14.66 20.01 -7.57
N GLU A 43 -15.25 18.96 -7.00
CA GLU A 43 -15.00 17.61 -7.48
C GLU A 43 -15.55 17.50 -8.88
N THR A 44 -14.67 17.59 -9.86
CA THR A 44 -15.00 17.35 -11.25
C THR A 44 -15.55 15.92 -11.40
N GLU A 45 -16.51 15.73 -12.30
CA GLU A 45 -17.08 14.40 -12.56
C GLU A 45 -15.99 13.36 -12.89
N GLY A 46 -14.91 13.80 -13.56
CA GLY A 46 -13.73 12.99 -13.82
C GLY A 46 -13.01 12.50 -12.57
N SER A 47 -12.94 13.30 -11.49
CA SER A 47 -12.33 12.89 -10.21
C SER A 47 -13.17 11.83 -9.49
N LYS A 48 -14.50 11.95 -9.54
CA LYS A 48 -15.44 10.95 -8.99
C LYS A 48 -15.40 9.65 -9.80
N ALA A 49 -15.33 9.73 -11.13
CA ALA A 49 -15.18 8.57 -11.99
C ALA A 49 -13.85 7.84 -11.69
N LEU A 50 -12.75 8.58 -11.59
CA LEU A 50 -11.44 8.04 -11.22
C LEU A 50 -11.47 7.35 -9.85
N GLN A 51 -12.14 7.94 -8.85
CA GLN A 51 -12.32 7.32 -7.54
C GLN A 51 -13.04 5.98 -7.62
N ARG A 52 -14.14 5.89 -8.38
CA ARG A 52 -14.87 4.62 -8.56
C ARG A 52 -14.01 3.57 -9.26
N VAL A 53 -13.21 3.99 -10.24
CA VAL A 53 -12.25 3.09 -10.92
C VAL A 53 -11.20 2.58 -9.93
N VAL A 54 -10.63 3.46 -9.11
CA VAL A 54 -9.66 3.07 -8.06
C VAL A 54 -10.30 2.11 -7.05
N GLN A 55 -11.51 2.39 -6.58
CA GLN A 55 -12.26 1.51 -5.66
C GLN A 55 -12.52 0.13 -6.28
N ALA A 56 -13.03 0.09 -7.51
CA ALA A 56 -13.34 -1.16 -8.20
C ALA A 56 -12.06 -1.97 -8.47
N LEU A 57 -11.02 -1.32 -9.01
CA LEU A 57 -9.73 -1.96 -9.27
C LEU A 57 -9.07 -2.44 -7.97
N ALA A 58 -9.26 -1.69 -6.88
CA ALA A 58 -8.78 -2.08 -5.57
C ALA A 58 -9.46 -3.36 -5.08
N VAL A 59 -10.79 -3.39 -5.06
CA VAL A 59 -11.54 -4.59 -4.64
C VAL A 59 -11.18 -5.80 -5.50
N VAL A 60 -11.16 -5.64 -6.84
CA VAL A 60 -10.83 -6.74 -7.76
C VAL A 60 -9.40 -7.25 -7.52
N SER A 61 -8.42 -6.36 -7.39
CA SER A 61 -7.03 -6.75 -7.16
C SER A 61 -6.84 -7.39 -5.78
N ALA A 62 -7.51 -6.90 -4.74
CA ALA A 62 -7.47 -7.49 -3.40
C ALA A 62 -8.05 -8.90 -3.39
N VAL A 63 -9.20 -9.12 -4.03
CA VAL A 63 -9.81 -10.45 -4.17
C VAL A 63 -8.89 -11.39 -4.96
N ALA A 64 -8.30 -10.91 -6.06
CA ALA A 64 -7.36 -11.70 -6.85
C ALA A 64 -6.12 -12.08 -6.03
N MET A 65 -5.59 -11.16 -5.23
CA MET A 65 -4.41 -11.37 -4.39
C MET A 65 -4.70 -12.36 -3.24
N LEU A 66 -5.88 -12.28 -2.61
CA LEU A 66 -6.33 -13.27 -1.61
C LEU A 66 -6.56 -14.66 -2.20
N SER A 67 -7.04 -14.73 -3.44
CA SER A 67 -7.32 -15.99 -4.13
C SER A 67 -6.05 -16.65 -4.69
N PHE A 68 -5.04 -15.86 -5.06
CA PHE A 68 -3.78 -16.30 -5.64
C PHE A 68 -3.12 -17.49 -4.91
N PRO A 69 -2.87 -17.44 -3.58
CA PRO A 69 -2.18 -18.52 -2.86
C PRO A 69 -2.98 -19.83 -2.74
N HIS A 70 -4.26 -19.84 -3.13
CA HIS A 70 -5.13 -21.03 -3.11
C HIS A 70 -5.19 -21.76 -4.45
N TYR A 71 -4.53 -21.25 -5.49
CA TYR A 71 -4.53 -21.93 -6.79
C TYR A 71 -3.79 -23.27 -6.73
N PRO A 72 -4.29 -24.32 -7.43
CA PRO A 72 -3.76 -25.68 -7.35
C PRO A 72 -2.26 -25.82 -7.65
N TRP A 73 -1.72 -24.93 -8.50
CA TRP A 73 -0.31 -24.93 -8.86
C TRP A 73 0.61 -24.32 -7.79
N ILE A 74 0.06 -23.50 -6.87
CA ILE A 74 0.78 -22.97 -5.70
C ILE A 74 0.60 -23.90 -4.49
N THR A 75 -0.53 -24.62 -4.42
CA THR A 75 -0.74 -25.58 -3.34
C THR A 75 0.18 -26.81 -3.44
N THR A 76 0.84 -27.02 -4.58
CA THR A 76 1.87 -28.06 -4.77
C THR A 76 3.28 -27.61 -4.38
N THR A 77 3.49 -26.31 -4.08
CA THR A 77 4.75 -25.83 -3.51
C THR A 77 4.84 -26.12 -2.02
N ASP A 78 6.07 -26.06 -1.49
CA ASP A 78 6.39 -26.25 -0.08
C ASP A 78 5.33 -25.58 0.85
N PRO A 79 4.72 -26.30 1.80
CA PRO A 79 3.73 -25.75 2.73
C PRO A 79 4.23 -24.51 3.50
N PHE A 80 5.54 -24.39 3.71
CA PHE A 80 6.15 -23.21 4.32
C PHE A 80 6.06 -21.99 3.41
N LEU A 81 6.39 -22.15 2.13
CA LEU A 81 6.28 -21.10 1.12
C LEU A 81 4.83 -20.66 0.92
N GLN A 82 3.90 -21.61 0.96
CA GLN A 82 2.47 -21.33 0.83
C GLN A 82 1.94 -20.48 2.00
N SER A 83 2.36 -20.79 3.23
CA SER A 83 1.94 -20.04 4.42
C SER A 83 2.49 -18.61 4.42
N GLY A 84 3.76 -18.43 4.08
CA GLY A 84 4.36 -17.10 3.92
C GLY A 84 3.66 -16.28 2.83
N LEU A 85 3.38 -16.90 1.67
CA LEU A 85 2.67 -16.24 0.57
C LEU A 85 1.26 -15.80 0.97
N ARG A 86 0.50 -16.63 1.70
CA ARG A 86 -0.84 -16.27 2.18
C ARG A 86 -0.82 -15.04 3.07
N VAL A 87 0.13 -14.97 4.01
CA VAL A 87 0.26 -13.83 4.91
C VAL A 87 0.62 -12.56 4.13
N LEU A 88 1.59 -12.64 3.21
CA LEU A 88 1.95 -11.50 2.36
C LEU A 88 0.77 -11.02 1.51
N CYS A 89 0.10 -11.93 0.81
CA CYS A 89 -1.09 -11.63 0.01
C CYS A 89 -2.21 -11.01 0.85
N PHE A 90 -2.40 -11.48 2.08
CA PHE A 90 -3.37 -10.93 3.01
C PHE A 90 -3.04 -9.48 3.40
N PHE A 91 -1.77 -9.19 3.74
CA PHE A 91 -1.34 -7.84 4.10
C PHE A 91 -1.51 -6.86 2.94
N TYR A 92 -1.03 -7.22 1.75
CA TYR A 92 -1.17 -6.36 0.58
C TYR A 92 -2.63 -6.20 0.14
N ALA A 93 -3.46 -7.24 0.26
CA ALA A 93 -4.90 -7.10 0.00
C ALA A 93 -5.57 -6.15 0.99
N CYS A 94 -5.25 -6.24 2.29
CA CYS A 94 -5.75 -5.32 3.30
C CYS A 94 -5.31 -3.88 3.04
N GLU A 95 -4.03 -3.68 2.69
CA GLU A 95 -3.46 -2.38 2.36
C GLU A 95 -4.18 -1.74 1.17
N LEU A 96 -4.44 -2.53 0.14
CA LEU A 96 -5.06 -2.09 -1.08
C LEU A 96 -6.56 -1.79 -0.90
N LEU A 97 -7.26 -2.54 -0.02
CA LEU A 97 -8.62 -2.21 0.40
C LEU A 97 -8.67 -0.95 1.26
N ASP A 98 -7.72 -0.75 2.18
CA ASP A 98 -7.65 0.48 2.97
C ASP A 98 -7.42 1.68 2.05
N LEU A 99 -6.40 1.63 1.19
CA LEU A 99 -6.12 2.69 0.21
C LEU A 99 -7.30 2.94 -0.74
N GLY A 100 -7.87 1.86 -1.28
CA GLY A 100 -8.91 1.91 -2.29
C GLY A 100 -10.27 2.34 -1.75
N LEU A 101 -10.65 1.96 -0.53
CA LEU A 101 -11.98 2.23 0.01
C LEU A 101 -12.00 3.43 0.95
N THR A 102 -11.01 3.56 1.84
CA THR A 102 -11.01 4.61 2.88
C THR A 102 -10.30 5.87 2.40
N LYS A 103 -9.23 5.72 1.62
CA LYS A 103 -8.35 6.83 1.20
C LYS A 103 -8.48 7.23 -0.27
N ALA A 104 -9.29 6.53 -1.06
CA ALA A 104 -9.45 6.88 -2.47
C ALA A 104 -10.15 8.22 -2.66
N ASP A 105 -10.98 8.66 -1.72
CA ASP A 105 -11.62 9.98 -1.76
C ASP A 105 -10.56 11.09 -1.61
N LYS A 106 -9.83 11.04 -0.49
CA LYS A 106 -8.75 11.96 -0.13
C LYS A 106 -7.44 11.19 0.01
N PRO A 107 -6.65 11.08 -1.08
CA PRO A 107 -5.41 10.32 -1.04
C PRO A 107 -4.43 10.93 -0.03
N PRO A 108 -3.64 10.09 0.67
CA PRO A 108 -2.80 10.51 1.77
C PRO A 108 -1.71 11.49 1.28
N THR A 109 -1.36 12.49 2.10
CA THR A 109 -0.40 13.52 1.68
C THR A 109 0.98 13.21 2.22
N ARG A 110 1.96 13.02 1.33
CA ARG A 110 3.35 12.86 1.76
C ARG A 110 3.91 14.19 2.28
N PHE A 111 4.70 14.15 3.35
CA PHE A 111 5.48 15.29 3.82
C PHE A 111 6.97 15.17 3.49
N ILE A 112 7.63 16.32 3.33
CA ILE A 112 9.08 16.44 3.19
C ILE A 112 9.56 17.57 4.12
N SER A 113 10.68 17.34 4.79
CA SER A 113 11.36 18.39 5.59
C SER A 113 12.06 19.38 4.67
N LYS A 114 11.87 20.68 4.91
CA LYS A 114 12.63 21.70 4.18
C LYS A 114 14.08 21.76 4.67
N PRO A 115 15.05 21.97 3.77
CA PRO A 115 16.47 22.10 4.14
C PRO A 115 16.87 23.51 4.63
N LYS A 116 15.93 24.40 5.00
CA LYS A 116 16.28 25.76 5.41
C LYS A 116 16.73 25.79 6.87
N LEU A 117 17.87 26.44 7.09
CA LEU A 117 18.72 26.41 8.28
C LEU A 117 18.11 27.06 9.55
N ASP A 118 16.99 27.79 9.45
CA ASP A 118 16.49 28.65 10.53
C ASP A 118 15.10 28.28 11.09
N ASP A 119 14.46 27.20 10.61
CA ASP A 119 13.15 26.78 11.12
C ASP A 119 13.05 25.24 11.14
N GLU A 120 13.50 24.63 12.23
CA GLU A 120 13.75 23.17 12.36
C GLU A 120 12.51 22.25 12.29
N SER A 121 11.30 22.72 11.98
CA SER A 121 10.11 21.87 12.18
C SER A 121 8.95 22.03 11.19
N GLU A 122 9.09 22.79 10.12
CA GLU A 122 8.01 22.89 9.12
C GLU A 122 8.07 21.77 8.06
N ARG A 123 7.25 20.73 8.28
CA ARG A 123 6.93 19.74 7.24
C ARG A 123 6.04 20.36 6.18
N GLN A 124 6.45 20.28 4.92
CA GLN A 124 5.66 20.75 3.78
C GLN A 124 5.13 19.60 2.95
N PRO A 125 3.95 19.73 2.33
CA PRO A 125 3.44 18.70 1.44
C PRO A 125 4.42 18.49 0.29
N ALA A 126 4.70 17.23 -0.03
CA ALA A 126 5.53 16.85 -1.15
C ALA A 126 4.94 17.37 -2.46
N PRO A 127 5.78 17.90 -3.38
CA PRO A 127 5.32 18.22 -4.74
C PRO A 127 4.82 16.95 -5.44
N MET A 128 3.82 17.10 -6.32
CA MET A 128 3.26 16.03 -7.17
C MET A 128 3.24 16.42 -8.64
N GLN A 129 4.22 17.22 -9.08
CA GLN A 129 4.22 17.81 -10.43
C GLN A 129 4.95 16.93 -11.44
N THR A 130 5.93 16.14 -11.00
CA THR A 130 6.77 15.34 -11.90
C THR A 130 6.44 13.86 -11.82
N PHE A 131 6.73 13.12 -12.90
CA PHE A 131 6.63 11.66 -12.92
C PHE A 131 7.50 10.99 -11.83
N ARG A 132 8.64 11.62 -11.52
CA ARG A 132 9.50 11.19 -10.41
C ARG A 132 8.76 11.27 -9.08
N ASP A 133 8.03 12.35 -8.83
CA ASP A 133 7.28 12.53 -7.58
C ASP A 133 6.19 11.46 -7.44
N TRP A 134 5.47 11.15 -8.53
CA TRP A 134 4.45 10.11 -8.55
C TRP A 134 5.04 8.72 -8.29
N THR A 135 6.23 8.46 -8.85
CA THR A 135 6.93 7.20 -8.67
C THR A 135 7.40 7.04 -7.22
N ILE A 136 7.98 8.07 -6.61
CA ILE A 136 8.42 7.97 -5.21
C ILE A 136 7.20 7.88 -4.27
N TYR A 137 6.11 8.58 -4.58
CA TYR A 137 4.86 8.46 -3.82
C TYR A 137 4.31 7.03 -3.86
N SER A 138 4.17 6.47 -5.06
CA SER A 138 3.67 5.11 -5.26
C SER A 138 4.60 4.08 -4.64
N TRP A 139 5.92 4.28 -4.73
CA TRP A 139 6.91 3.43 -4.07
C TRP A 139 6.80 3.43 -2.55
N LEU A 140 6.59 4.60 -1.94
CA LEU A 140 6.37 4.68 -0.50
C LEU A 140 5.03 4.06 -0.09
N LEU A 141 3.97 4.24 -0.88
CA LEU A 141 2.70 3.53 -0.66
C LEU A 141 2.81 2.02 -0.85
N LEU A 142 3.76 1.53 -1.66
CA LEU A 142 3.99 0.09 -1.83
C LEU A 142 4.78 -0.50 -0.66
N THR A 143 5.65 0.29 -0.04
CA THR A 143 6.65 -0.20 0.93
C THR A 143 6.26 0.08 2.38
N GLU A 144 5.39 1.05 2.64
CA GLU A 144 5.01 1.47 3.98
C GLU A 144 3.59 1.02 4.39
N MET A 145 3.49 -0.12 5.06
CA MET A 145 2.24 -0.69 5.60
C MET A 145 1.44 0.22 6.56
N ARG A 146 2.07 1.27 7.11
CA ARG A 146 1.43 2.25 8.01
C ARG A 146 1.46 3.69 7.50
N TYR A 147 1.84 3.90 6.24
CA TYR A 147 1.89 5.21 5.58
C TYR A 147 2.54 6.31 6.45
N ARG A 148 3.66 6.00 7.09
CA ARG A 148 4.32 6.92 8.05
C ARG A 148 4.77 8.20 7.36
N SER A 149 5.29 8.10 6.15
CA SER A 149 5.71 9.25 5.35
C SER A 149 4.54 10.13 4.91
N PHE A 150 3.32 9.73 5.24
CA PHE A 150 2.09 10.38 4.82
C PHE A 150 1.29 10.87 6.03
N ASP A 151 0.68 12.04 5.88
CA ASP A 151 -0.40 12.45 6.76
C ASP A 151 -1.63 11.60 6.47
N ILE A 152 -2.02 10.81 7.46
CA ILE A 152 -3.25 10.02 7.46
C ILE A 152 -4.27 10.67 8.41
N ALA A 153 -3.92 11.79 9.08
CA ALA A 153 -4.76 12.36 10.12
C ALA A 153 -6.11 12.83 9.56
N VAL A 154 -7.15 12.20 10.07
CA VAL A 154 -8.53 12.68 10.02
C VAL A 154 -8.56 14.08 10.64
N GLN A 155 -9.08 15.07 9.89
CA GLN A 155 -9.16 16.53 10.12
C GLN A 155 -7.93 17.32 9.60
N GLN A 156 -7.99 18.41 8.83
CA GLN A 156 -9.00 19.41 8.52
C GLN A 156 -8.42 20.50 7.57
N LYS A 157 -9.22 21.56 7.35
CA LYS A 157 -9.02 22.76 6.52
C LYS A 157 -7.71 23.54 6.81
N GLY A 158 -6.72 23.54 5.87
CA GLY A 158 -5.60 24.53 5.80
C GLY A 158 -4.25 24.27 6.53
N ARG A 159 -3.85 23.05 6.87
CA ARG A 159 -2.90 22.79 7.98
C ARG A 159 -1.40 23.07 7.70
N PRO A 160 -0.78 24.04 8.42
CA PRO A 160 0.28 23.78 9.42
C PRO A 160 0.23 24.75 10.64
N SER A 161 0.59 24.35 11.88
CA SER A 161 1.88 24.67 12.51
C SER A 161 2.19 23.63 13.60
N ASN A 162 3.42 23.09 13.62
CA ASN A 162 3.90 22.06 14.56
C ASN A 162 3.31 20.66 14.32
N VAL A 163 3.57 20.08 13.15
CA VAL A 163 3.31 18.63 12.93
C VAL A 163 4.34 17.83 13.73
N THR A 164 4.03 17.56 15.00
CA THR A 164 4.77 16.59 15.82
C THR A 164 4.48 15.19 15.30
N GLU A 165 5.24 14.75 14.28
CA GLU A 165 5.35 13.31 14.02
C GLU A 165 6.12 12.66 15.17
N VAL A 166 5.57 11.56 15.64
CA VAL A 166 6.24 10.61 16.52
C VAL A 166 7.62 10.27 15.94
N THR A 167 8.68 10.76 16.58
CA THR A 167 10.07 10.38 16.36
C THR A 167 10.27 8.94 16.85
N LEU A 168 9.58 8.00 16.22
CA LEU A 168 9.83 6.57 16.42
C LEU A 168 11.15 6.26 15.70
N ASP A 169 12.16 5.89 16.48
CA ASP A 169 13.54 5.63 16.05
C ASP A 169 13.61 4.80 14.75
N ARG A 170 14.61 5.05 13.90
CA ARG A 170 14.83 4.34 12.62
C ARG A 170 14.86 2.80 12.76
N LYS A 171 15.21 2.29 13.95
CA LYS A 171 15.17 0.84 14.26
C LYS A 171 13.74 0.34 14.53
N GLN A 172 12.96 1.07 15.31
CA GLN A 172 11.56 0.76 15.54
C GLN A 172 10.73 0.93 14.25
N HIS A 173 11.13 1.83 13.35
CA HIS A 173 10.59 2.00 12.00
C HIS A 173 10.68 0.72 11.16
N LEU A 174 11.87 0.12 11.05
CA LEU A 174 12.03 -1.14 10.32
C LEU A 174 11.24 -2.27 10.98
N LEU A 175 11.21 -2.30 12.30
CA LEU A 175 10.55 -3.35 13.06
C LEU A 175 9.02 -3.27 12.97
N TRP A 176 8.42 -2.10 12.78
CA TRP A 176 6.97 -1.97 12.62
C TRP A 176 6.48 -2.08 11.17
N THR A 177 7.31 -1.69 10.20
CA THR A 177 6.97 -1.78 8.77
C THR A 177 7.25 -3.18 8.22
N ALA A 178 8.38 -3.79 8.62
CA ALA A 178 8.76 -5.14 8.19
C ALA A 178 8.41 -6.22 9.22
N GLY A 179 8.12 -5.85 10.48
CA GLY A 179 7.80 -6.80 11.54
C GLY A 179 6.54 -7.61 11.25
N PRO A 180 5.35 -7.02 11.07
CA PRO A 180 4.15 -7.80 10.79
C PRO A 180 4.30 -8.78 9.60
N PRO A 181 4.84 -8.39 8.42
CA PRO A 181 5.01 -9.32 7.32
C PRO A 181 6.12 -10.36 7.50
N ILE A 182 7.05 -10.22 8.45
CA ILE A 182 8.12 -11.21 8.73
C ILE A 182 7.77 -12.07 9.96
N LEU A 183 7.30 -11.42 11.02
CA LEU A 183 6.99 -11.99 12.32
C LEU A 183 5.71 -12.83 12.28
N LEU A 184 4.68 -12.46 11.52
CA LEU A 184 3.45 -13.26 11.45
C LEU A 184 3.64 -14.58 10.70
N PRO A 185 4.36 -14.63 9.56
CA PRO A 185 4.79 -15.92 9.01
C PRO A 185 5.61 -16.71 10.04
N ALA A 186 6.59 -16.07 10.69
CA ALA A 186 7.40 -16.71 11.74
C ALA A 186 6.56 -17.28 12.90
N LEU A 187 5.53 -16.57 13.35
CA LEU A 187 4.63 -17.01 14.41
C LEU A 187 3.70 -18.13 13.96
N VAL A 188 3.21 -18.09 12.72
CA VAL A 188 2.48 -19.23 12.10
C VAL A 188 3.37 -20.47 12.04
N PHE A 189 4.69 -20.31 11.89
CA PHE A 189 5.65 -21.42 11.92
C PHE A 189 5.97 -21.93 13.34
N LEU A 190 5.95 -21.05 14.35
CA LEU A 190 6.32 -21.40 15.74
C LEU A 190 5.14 -21.86 16.60
N LEU A 191 3.91 -21.51 16.24
CA LEU A 191 2.68 -21.90 16.92
C LEU A 191 1.82 -22.74 15.97
N PRO A 192 2.04 -24.08 15.91
CA PRO A 192 1.24 -24.95 15.07
C PRO A 192 -0.24 -24.88 15.49
N SER A 193 -1.11 -24.58 14.53
CA SER A 193 -2.56 -24.77 14.71
C SER A 193 -2.91 -26.24 14.45
N HIS A 194 -4.11 -26.69 14.86
CA HIS A 194 -4.55 -28.08 14.68
C HIS A 194 -4.44 -28.62 13.24
N ALA A 195 -4.29 -27.77 12.22
CA ALA A 195 -4.08 -28.14 10.83
C ALA A 195 -2.65 -28.64 10.50
N THR A 196 -1.66 -28.40 11.36
CA THR A 196 -0.28 -28.90 11.20
C THR A 196 0.04 -30.13 12.05
N ASN A 197 -0.94 -30.64 12.82
CA ASN A 197 -0.79 -31.79 13.72
C ASN A 197 -1.06 -33.15 13.06
N THR A 198 -1.17 -33.23 11.74
CA THR A 198 -1.26 -34.51 11.02
C THR A 198 0.01 -34.72 10.21
N ALA A 199 1.08 -35.07 10.90
CA ALA A 199 2.21 -35.82 10.37
C ALA A 199 2.48 -36.99 11.34
#